data_AF-A0A5S4ZY16-F1
#
_entry.id   AF-A0A5S4ZY16-F1
#
_cell.length_a   1.000
_cell.length_b   1.000
_cell.length_c   1.000
_cell.angle_alpha   90.00
_cell.angle_beta   90.00
_cell.angle_gamma   90.00
#
_symmetry.space_group_name_H-M   'P 1'
#
loop_
_entity.id
_entity.type
_entity.pdbx_description
1 polymer ?
#
loop_
_entity_poly.entity_id
_entity_poly.type
_entity_poly.pdbx_seq_one_letter_code
_entity_poly.pdbx_strand_id
1 'polypeptide(L)'
;MDMLRACTVLNYLLGSTVVVTALCNYLKKGKIVPLYIALAIIIAGPLEALLVNYVKQSPAISPVDEEHYVKMVDNITSIVFLILLGLAVKESDKDI
;
A
#
# COMPACT_ATOMS: atom_id res chain seq x y z
N MET A 1 -18.29 -14.46 -13.39
CA MET A 1 -16.98 -14.59 -12.70
C MET A 1 -15.91 -13.66 -13.31
N ASP A 2 -16.21 -13.06 -14.48
CA ASP A 2 -15.24 -12.30 -15.29
C ASP A 2 -15.00 -10.86 -14.81
N MET A 3 -16.02 -10.20 -14.24
CA MET A 3 -15.92 -8.80 -13.80
C MET A 3 -14.96 -8.62 -12.61
N LEU A 4 -15.04 -9.50 -11.60
CA LEU A 4 -14.12 -9.48 -10.45
C LEU A 4 -12.67 -9.66 -10.88
N ARG A 5 -12.39 -10.63 -11.75
CA ARG A 5 -11.05 -10.87 -12.30
C ARG A 5 -10.55 -9.68 -13.11
N ALA A 6 -11.40 -9.07 -13.93
CA ALA A 6 -11.05 -7.88 -14.69
C ALA A 6 -10.67 -6.72 -13.75
N CYS A 7 -11.46 -6.46 -12.69
CA CYS A 7 -11.14 -5.46 -11.69
C CYS A 7 -9.82 -5.75 -10.96
N THR A 8 -9.56 -7.01 -10.61
CA THR A 8 -8.30 -7.41 -9.95
C THR A 8 -7.09 -7.16 -10.85
N VAL A 9 -7.14 -7.60 -12.11
CA VAL A 9 -6.06 -7.39 -13.08
C VAL A 9 -5.82 -5.89 -13.31
N LEU A 10 -6.90 -5.12 -13.45
CA LEU A 10 -6.83 -3.69 -13.68
C LEU A 10 -6.25 -2.96 -12.45
N ASN A 11 -6.61 -3.38 -11.24
CA ASN A 11 -6.02 -2.85 -10.01
C ASN A 11 -4.51 -3.09 -9.93
N TYR A 12 -4.05 -4.32 -10.23
CA TYR A 12 -2.62 -4.63 -10.27
C TYR A 12 -1.88 -3.89 -11.38
N LEU A 13 -2.48 -3.75 -12.57
CA LEU A 13 -1.91 -2.97 -13.67
C LEU A 13 -1.75 -1.49 -13.32
N LEU A 14 -2.79 -0.88 -12.76
CA LEU A 14 -2.74 0.52 -12.35
C LEU A 14 -1.74 0.73 -11.22
N GLY A 15 -1.79 -0.10 -10.18
CA GLY A 15 -0.85 -0.03 -9.05
C GLY A 15 0.60 -0.18 -9.50
N SER A 16 0.90 -1.19 -10.31
CA SER A 16 2.25 -1.41 -10.84
C SER A 16 2.72 -0.27 -11.75
N THR A 17 1.84 0.26 -12.60
CA THR A 17 2.17 1.41 -13.46
C THR A 17 2.52 2.64 -12.64
N VAL A 18 1.76 2.94 -11.58
CA VAL A 18 2.04 4.07 -10.69
C VAL A 18 3.38 3.88 -9.97
N VAL A 19 3.63 2.69 -9.41
CA VAL A 19 4.90 2.37 -8.72
C VAL A 19 6.10 2.50 -9.66
N VAL A 20 6.02 1.93 -10.86
CA VAL A 20 7.11 2.00 -11.85
C VAL A 20 7.36 3.44 -12.30
N THR A 21 6.29 4.20 -12.54
CA THR A 21 6.39 5.61 -12.97
C THR A 21 6.99 6.47 -11.86
N ALA A 22 6.56 6.27 -10.62
CA ALA A 22 7.10 6.95 -9.45
C ALA A 22 8.59 6.65 -9.26
N LEU A 23 8.99 5.38 -9.36
CA LEU A 23 10.38 4.96 -9.24
C LEU A 23 11.24 5.57 -10.36
N CYS A 24 10.73 5.55 -11.60
CA CYS A 24 11.39 6.20 -12.74
C CYS A 24 11.55 7.71 -12.54
N ASN A 25 10.53 8.39 -12.01
CA ASN A 25 10.60 9.83 -11.72
C ASN A 25 11.60 10.14 -10.60
N TYR A 26 11.68 9.30 -9.57
CA TYR A 26 12.68 9.44 -8.51
C TYR A 26 14.10 9.28 -9.09
N LEU A 27 14.37 8.20 -9.82
CA LEU A 27 15.70 7.92 -10.37
C LEU A 27 16.17 8.96 -11.39
N LYS A 28 15.25 9.51 -12.20
CA LYS A 28 15.62 10.47 -13.27
C LYS A 28 15.60 11.93 -12.83
N LYS A 29 14.70 12.31 -11.92
CA LYS A 29 14.42 13.72 -11.58
C LYS A 29 14.61 14.02 -10.09
N GLY A 30 14.95 13.03 -9.27
CA GLY A 30 15.10 13.19 -7.82
C GLY A 30 13.79 13.52 -7.10
N LYS A 31 12.63 13.41 -7.76
CA LYS A 31 11.35 13.79 -7.16
C LYS A 31 10.94 12.79 -6.08
N ILE A 32 10.84 13.27 -4.85
CA ILE A 32 10.52 12.45 -3.67
C ILE A 32 9.01 12.22 -3.54
N VAL A 33 8.17 13.20 -3.92
CA VAL A 33 6.70 13.10 -3.82
C VAL A 33 6.11 11.84 -4.48
N PRO A 34 6.47 11.47 -5.74
CA PRO A 34 5.97 10.24 -6.35
C PRO A 34 6.36 8.99 -5.57
N LEU A 35 7.51 8.98 -4.89
CA LEU A 35 7.98 7.86 -4.09
C LEU A 35 7.08 7.63 -2.87
N TYR A 36 6.66 8.69 -2.18
CA TYR A 36 5.71 8.60 -1.07
C TYR A 36 4.38 8.00 -1.52
N ILE A 37 3.88 8.41 -2.68
CA ILE A 37 2.65 7.86 -3.27
C ILE A 37 2.81 6.37 -3.61
N ALA A 38 3.93 5.98 -4.22
CA ALA A 38 4.21 4.58 -4.53
C ALA A 38 4.28 3.71 -3.27
N LEU A 39 4.97 4.18 -2.23
CA LEU A 39 5.03 3.49 -0.94
C LEU A 39 3.64 3.36 -0.31
N ALA A 40 2.81 4.40 -0.38
CA ALA A 40 1.45 4.37 0.16
C ALA A 40 0.61 3.27 -0.51
N ILE A 41 0.66 3.18 -1.84
CA ILE A 41 -0.03 2.13 -2.62
C ILE A 41 0.46 0.74 -2.26
N ILE A 42 1.78 0.55 -2.09
CA ILE A 42 2.36 -0.74 -1.73
C ILE A 42 1.92 -1.16 -0.32
N ILE A 43 1.88 -0.23 0.63
CA ILE A 43 1.56 -0.53 2.02
C ILE A 43 0.08 -0.90 2.19
N ALA A 44 -0.83 -0.07 1.66
CA ALA A 44 -2.27 -0.29 1.78
C ALA A 44 -2.81 -1.40 0.87
N GLY A 45 -2.03 -1.88 -0.10
CA GLY A 45 -2.43 -2.94 -1.02
C GLY A 45 -1.72 -4.26 -0.73
N PRO A 46 -0.65 -4.57 -1.49
CA PRO A 46 0.01 -5.87 -1.40
C PRO A 46 0.58 -6.18 -0.02
N LEU A 47 1.18 -5.20 0.68
CA LEU A 47 1.80 -5.46 1.98
C LEU A 47 0.76 -5.78 3.05
N GLU A 48 -0.33 -5.02 3.13
CA GLU A 48 -1.45 -5.32 4.02
C GLU A 48 -2.01 -6.71 3.77
N ALA A 49 -2.31 -7.04 2.50
CA ALA A 49 -2.83 -8.35 2.13
C ALA A 49 -1.86 -9.49 2.53
N LEU A 50 -0.55 -9.29 2.37
CA LEU A 50 0.46 -10.26 2.81
C LEU A 50 0.48 -10.42 4.33
N LEU A 51 0.42 -9.33 5.09
CA LEU A 51 0.40 -9.36 6.56
C LEU A 51 -0.88 -10.01 7.11
N VAL A 52 -2.04 -9.66 6.54
CA VAL A 52 -3.31 -10.30 6.89
C VAL A 52 -3.25 -11.79 6.59
N ASN A 53 -2.77 -12.19 5.41
CA ASN A 53 -2.65 -13.60 5.07
C ASN A 53 -1.64 -14.35 5.98
N TYR A 54 -0.55 -13.68 6.38
CA TYR A 54 0.40 -14.22 7.35
C TYR A 54 -0.24 -14.46 8.71
N VAL A 55 -1.05 -13.53 9.21
CA VAL A 55 -1.82 -13.69 10.46
C VAL A 55 -2.77 -14.89 10.36
N LYS A 56 -3.53 -14.99 9.26
CA LYS A 56 -4.51 -16.07 9.03
C LYS A 56 -3.89 -17.46 8.88
N GLN A 57 -2.67 -17.54 8.36
CA GLN A 57 -1.97 -18.80 8.16
C GLN A 57 -1.11 -19.21 9.37
N SER A 58 -1.01 -18.37 10.40
CA SER A 58 -0.18 -18.62 11.56
C SER A 58 -0.79 -19.70 12.46
N PRO A 59 -0.15 -20.86 12.66
CA PRO A 59 -0.66 -21.91 13.55
C PRO A 59 -0.57 -21.53 15.04
N ALA A 60 0.10 -20.43 15.37
CA ALA A 60 0.30 -19.95 16.74
C ALA A 60 -0.82 -18.99 17.23
N ILE A 61 -1.71 -18.55 16.34
CA ILE A 61 -2.76 -17.58 16.65
C ILE A 61 -4.09 -18.34 16.84
N SER A 62 -4.75 -18.09 17.97
CA SER A 62 -6.08 -18.62 18.22
C SER A 62 -7.09 -18.00 17.24
N PRO A 63 -8.12 -18.73 16.77
CA PRO A 63 -9.17 -18.16 15.93
C PRO A 63 -9.87 -16.94 16.55
N VAL A 64 -9.89 -16.86 17.88
CA VAL A 64 -10.47 -15.74 18.64
C VAL A 64 -9.60 -14.47 18.54
N ASP A 65 -8.29 -14.64 18.43
CA ASP A 65 -7.33 -13.53 18.34
C ASP A 65 -7.03 -13.13 16.89
N GLU A 66 -7.31 -13.99 15.91
CA GLU A 66 -7.09 -13.73 14.48
C GLU A 66 -7.75 -12.43 14.03
N GLU A 67 -9.02 -12.22 14.35
CA GLU A 67 -9.75 -11.00 13.97
C GLU A 67 -9.12 -9.74 14.59
N HIS A 68 -8.63 -9.84 15.83
CA HIS A 68 -7.96 -8.76 16.51
C HIS A 68 -6.66 -8.37 15.80
N TYR A 69 -5.82 -9.36 15.45
CA TYR A 69 -4.58 -9.12 14.73
C TYR A 69 -4.81 -8.60 13.31
N VAL A 70 -5.81 -9.12 12.59
CA VAL A 70 -6.17 -8.62 11.25
C VAL A 70 -6.59 -7.14 11.32
N LYS A 71 -7.45 -6.77 12.27
CA LYS A 71 -7.82 -5.36 12.50
C LYS A 71 -6.64 -4.50 12.92
N MET A 72 -5.69 -5.06 13.66
CA MET A 72 -4.48 -4.34 14.04
C MET A 72 -3.60 -4.05 12.82
N VAL A 73 -3.41 -5.04 11.94
CA VAL A 73 -2.69 -4.87 10.67
C VAL A 73 -3.34 -3.78 9.81
N ASP A 74 -4.65 -3.85 9.59
CA ASP A 74 -5.42 -2.88 8.80
C ASP A 74 -5.30 -1.44 9.36
N ASN A 75 -5.42 -1.27 10.69
CA ASN A 75 -5.22 0.04 11.30
C ASN A 75 -3.79 0.56 11.15
N ILE A 76 -2.78 -0.30 11.32
CA ILE A 76 -1.37 0.09 11.18
C ILE A 76 -1.07 0.48 9.72
N THR A 77 -1.50 -0.32 8.74
CA THR A 77 -1.29 -0.01 7.31
C THR A 77 -2.01 1.26 6.90
N SER A 78 -3.22 1.49 7.40
CA SER A 78 -3.98 2.72 7.21
C SER A 78 -3.28 3.95 7.80
N ILE A 79 -2.73 3.85 9.02
CA ILE A 79 -1.97 4.94 9.64
C ILE A 79 -0.72 5.27 8.82
N VAL A 80 0.05 4.25 8.42
CA VAL A 80 1.27 4.46 7.64
C VAL A 80 0.94 5.04 6.26
N PHE A 81 -0.14 4.58 5.62
CA PHE A 81 -0.65 5.14 4.37
C PHE A 81 -0.95 6.64 4.51
N LEU A 82 -1.67 7.04 5.57
CA LEU A 82 -2.01 8.44 5.82
C LEU A 82 -0.77 9.29 6.11
N ILE A 83 0.22 8.76 6.84
CA ILE A 83 1.49 9.45 7.07
C ILE A 83 2.21 9.69 5.74
N LEU A 84 2.30 8.69 4.87
CA LEU A 84 2.95 8.84 3.57
C LEU A 84 2.23 9.84 2.66
N LEU A 85 0.90 9.84 2.64
CA LEU A 85 0.14 10.87 1.92
C LEU A 85 0.36 12.26 2.52
N GLY A 86 0.37 12.39 3.85
CA GLY A 86 0.66 13.65 4.52
C GLY A 86 2.06 14.18 4.17
N LEU A 87 3.06 13.30 4.08
CA LEU A 87 4.41 13.66 3.60
C LEU A 87 4.40 14.07 2.13
N ALA A 88 3.64 13.37 1.28
CA ALA A 88 3.50 13.71 -0.13
C ALA A 88 2.91 15.12 -0.33
N VAL A 89 1.87 15.46 0.42
CA VAL A 89 1.25 16.80 0.39
C VAL A 89 2.24 17.85 0.89
N LYS A 90 2.85 17.61 2.07
CA LYS A 90 3.81 18.56 2.66
C LYS A 90 5.02 18.84 1.79
N GLU A 91 5.55 17.82 1.11
CA GLU A 91 6.72 17.99 0.24
C GLU A 91 6.33 18.63 -1.11
N SER A 92 5.12 18.32 -1.62
CA SER A 92 4.59 18.98 -2.81
C SER A 92 4.40 20.49 -2.62
N ASP A 93 4.10 20.94 -1.41
CA ASP A 93 3.99 22.39 -1.08
C ASP A 93 5.35 23.11 -1.12
N LYS A 94 6.47 22.40 -0.97
CA LYS A 94 7.82 23.00 -1.07
C LYS A 94 8.34 23.10 -2.51
N ASP A 95 7.76 22.30 -3.41
CA ASP A 95 8.13 22.24 -4.83
C ASP A 95 7.35 23.28 -5.69
N ILE A 96 6.52 24.12 -5.06
CA ILE A 96 5.77 25.26 -5.67
C ILE A 96 6.46 26.58 -5.29
#